data_AF-A0A8T6XRH9-F1
#
_entry.id   AF-A0A8T6XRH9-F1
#
_cell.length_a   1.000
_cell.length_b   1.000
_cell.length_c   1.000
_cell.angle_alpha   90.00
_cell.angle_beta   90.00
_cell.angle_gamma   90.00
#
_symmetry.space_group_name_H-M   'P 1'
#
loop_
_entity.id
_entity.type
_entity.pdbx_description
1 polymer ?
#
loop_
_entity_poly.entity_id
_entity_poly.type
_entity_poly.pdbx_seq_one_letter_code
_entity_poly.pdbx_strand_id
1 'polypeptide(L)'
;MAKIELLDFEEDFYELIPRQVGSNIDFLKYSACSVLGIFTYDRGSKTIQRYYQGTDFEVNSDGNIKWIGSHKPADNQVYSIYYKYRPVYRVTKAVHRDRFSQYNLRSKNISSPKKTIDGVTYVKLPETWVLKRDFLLERNKNEQPDPNA
;
A
#
# COMPACT_ATOMS: atom_id res chain seq x y z
N MET A 1 6.09 6.25 18.61
CA MET A 1 5.17 6.94 17.68
C MET A 1 4.59 5.89 16.75
N ALA A 2 3.26 5.77 16.67
CA ALA A 2 2.61 4.66 15.98
C ALA A 2 2.60 4.84 14.45
N LYS A 3 2.94 3.78 13.73
CA LYS A 3 2.65 3.62 12.29
C LYS A 3 1.30 2.92 12.18
N ILE A 4 0.44 3.42 11.31
CA ILE A 4 -0.86 2.82 11.01
C ILE A 4 -0.90 2.61 9.50
N GLU A 5 -1.12 1.37 9.10
CA GLU A 5 -1.48 1.05 7.72
C GLU A 5 -3.00 1.19 7.59
N LEU A 6 -3.44 2.01 6.64
CA LEU A 6 -4.85 2.15 6.34
C LEU A 6 -5.19 1.14 5.23
N LEU A 7 -5.71 -0.03 5.63
CA LEU A 7 -5.96 -1.15 4.71
C LEU A 7 -7.01 -0.82 3.62
N ASP A 8 -7.87 0.17 3.87
CA ASP A 8 -8.92 0.59 2.95
C ASP A 8 -8.47 1.66 1.95
N PHE A 9 -7.20 2.05 1.97
CA PHE A 9 -6.65 3.08 1.07
C PHE A 9 -5.62 2.47 0.12
N GLU A 10 -5.91 2.53 -1.18
CA GLU A 10 -4.98 2.15 -2.24
C GLU A 10 -4.66 3.38 -3.08
N GLU A 11 -3.40 3.54 -3.45
CA GLU A 11 -2.96 4.59 -4.37
C GLU A 11 -2.28 3.99 -5.59
N ASP A 12 -2.47 4.65 -6.74
CA ASP A 12 -1.78 4.31 -7.97
C ASP A 12 -0.33 4.81 -7.92
N PHE A 13 0.60 3.97 -8.35
CA PHE A 13 2.00 4.32 -8.51
C PHE A 13 2.50 3.89 -9.89
N TYR A 14 3.38 4.73 -10.45
CA TYR A 14 4.05 4.50 -11.71
C TYR A 14 5.54 4.33 -11.46
N GLU A 15 6.12 3.29 -12.05
CA GLU A 15 7.54 2.99 -11.91
C GLU A 15 8.14 2.54 -13.24
N LEU A 16 9.39 2.94 -13.48
CA LEU A 16 10.23 2.44 -14.55
C LEU A 16 11.26 1.50 -13.94
N ILE A 17 11.28 0.25 -14.41
CA ILE A 17 12.09 -0.81 -13.79
C ILE A 17 13.02 -1.40 -14.85
N PRO A 18 14.35 -1.41 -14.60
CA PRO A 18 15.27 -2.21 -15.39
C PRO A 18 15.13 -3.67 -14.99
N ARG A 19 14.87 -4.54 -15.97
CA ARG A 19 14.75 -5.98 -15.74
C ARG A 19 16.05 -6.55 -15.17
N GLN A 20 15.95 -7.26 -14.04
CA GLN A 20 17.10 -7.88 -13.39
C GLN A 20 17.69 -9.03 -14.21
N VAL A 21 19.01 -9.00 -14.41
CA VAL A 21 19.75 -10.02 -15.16
C VAL A 21 19.72 -11.35 -14.41
N GLY A 22 19.35 -12.43 -15.09
CA GLY A 22 19.39 -13.79 -14.51
C GLY A 22 18.40 -14.08 -13.37
N SER A 23 17.62 -13.09 -12.93
CA SER A 23 16.58 -13.24 -11.90
C SER A 23 15.21 -13.29 -12.57
N ASN A 24 14.27 -14.10 -12.06
CA ASN A 24 12.86 -14.02 -12.48
C ASN A 24 12.02 -13.04 -11.64
N ILE A 25 12.63 -12.36 -10.68
CA ILE A 25 11.97 -11.43 -9.78
C ILE A 25 12.53 -10.03 -10.00
N ASP A 26 11.64 -9.06 -10.18
CA ASP A 26 11.95 -7.64 -10.10
C ASP A 26 11.31 -7.04 -8.86
N PHE A 27 12.12 -6.28 -8.12
CA PHE A 27 11.69 -5.61 -6.91
C PHE A 27 11.02 -4.29 -7.23
N LEU A 28 9.82 -4.09 -6.69
CA LEU A 28 9.08 -2.83 -6.79
C LEU A 28 9.49 -1.89 -5.65
N LYS A 29 9.35 -0.58 -5.88
CA LYS A 29 9.58 0.41 -4.82
C LYS A 29 8.61 0.25 -3.64
N TYR A 30 7.35 -0.10 -3.92
CA TYR A 30 6.35 -0.43 -2.91
C TYR A 30 5.73 -1.79 -3.23
N SER A 31 5.39 -2.55 -2.21
CA SER A 31 4.68 -3.83 -2.38
C SER A 31 3.35 -3.61 -3.10
N ALA A 32 3.24 -4.16 -4.31
CA ALA A 32 2.01 -4.06 -5.09
C ALA A 32 0.90 -4.90 -4.46
N CYS A 33 -0.28 -4.29 -4.38
CA CYS A 33 -1.53 -4.97 -4.05
C CYS A 33 -2.25 -5.46 -5.31
N SER A 34 -2.12 -4.71 -6.40
CA SER A 34 -2.61 -5.11 -7.72
C SER A 34 -1.82 -4.40 -8.83
N VAL A 35 -1.68 -5.04 -9.99
CA VAL A 35 -0.99 -4.48 -11.15
C VAL A 35 -2.03 -4.07 -12.20
N LEU A 36 -1.99 -2.80 -12.61
CA LEU A 36 -2.90 -2.23 -13.61
C LEU A 36 -2.39 -2.46 -15.03
N GLY A 37 -1.06 -2.48 -15.21
CA GLY A 37 -0.45 -2.85 -16.48
C GLY A 37 1.08 -2.76 -16.46
N ILE A 38 1.70 -3.62 -17.26
CA ILE A 38 3.14 -3.60 -17.55
C ILE A 38 3.33 -3.48 -19.05
N PHE A 39 4.25 -2.59 -19.45
CA PHE A 39 4.50 -2.27 -20.85
C PHE A 39 5.99 -2.09 -21.14
N THR A 40 6.45 -2.59 -22.27
CA THR A 40 7.72 -2.20 -22.88
C THR A 40 7.47 -1.42 -24.16
N TYR A 41 8.32 -0.44 -24.43
CA TYR A 41 8.34 0.27 -25.70
C TYR A 41 9.63 -0.05 -26.44
N ASP A 42 9.51 -0.63 -27.63
CA ASP A 42 10.64 -0.85 -28.52
C ASP A 42 10.72 0.31 -29.52
N ARG A 43 11.84 1.04 -29.48
CA ARG A 43 12.10 2.19 -30.37
C ARG A 43 12.30 1.75 -31.82
N GLY A 44 12.82 0.55 -32.07
CA GLY A 44 13.11 0.05 -33.41
C GLY A 44 11.83 -0.28 -34.17
N SER A 45 10.97 -1.11 -33.56
CA SER A 45 9.67 -1.51 -34.13
C SER A 45 8.58 -0.46 -33.95
N LYS A 46 8.77 0.52 -33.05
CA LYS A 46 7.75 1.47 -32.58
C LYS A 46 6.50 0.79 -32.00
N THR A 47 6.64 -0.42 -31.48
CA THR A 47 5.53 -1.17 -30.88
C THR A 47 5.54 -1.07 -29.36
N ILE A 48 4.33 -1.09 -28.79
CA ILE A 48 4.12 -1.26 -27.35
C ILE A 48 3.78 -2.73 -27.13
N GLN A 49 4.55 -3.39 -26.28
CA GLN A 49 4.28 -4.75 -25.85
C GLN A 49 3.72 -4.71 -24.44
N ARG A 50 2.57 -5.36 -24.24
CA ARG A 50 1.86 -5.44 -22.97
C ARG A 50 2.02 -6.83 -22.38
N TYR A 51 2.18 -6.90 -21.07
CA TYR A 51 2.25 -8.14 -20.32
C TYR A 51 1.03 -8.28 -19.41
N TYR A 52 0.57 -9.51 -19.20
CA TYR A 52 -0.65 -9.85 -18.49
C TYR A 52 -0.38 -10.73 -17.27
N GLN A 53 -0.99 -10.37 -16.14
CA GLN A 53 -0.89 -11.13 -14.91
C GLN A 53 -1.55 -12.50 -15.06
N GLY A 54 -0.92 -13.54 -14.52
CA GLY A 54 -1.35 -14.94 -14.62
C GLY A 54 -0.90 -15.66 -15.90
N THR A 55 -0.39 -14.92 -16.90
CA THR A 55 0.18 -15.48 -18.12
C THR A 55 1.67 -15.20 -18.22
N ASP A 56 2.05 -13.93 -18.11
CA ASP A 56 3.43 -13.47 -18.30
C ASP A 56 4.15 -13.27 -16.96
N PHE A 57 3.41 -12.86 -15.92
CA PHE A 57 3.92 -12.60 -14.58
C PHE A 57 2.89 -12.85 -13.48
N GLU A 58 3.36 -12.95 -12.25
CA GLU A 58 2.57 -12.97 -11.02
C GLU A 58 3.11 -11.93 -10.03
N VAL A 59 2.27 -11.51 -9.09
CA VAL A 59 2.71 -10.74 -7.92
C VAL A 59 3.02 -11.73 -6.81
N ASN A 60 4.25 -11.71 -6.29
CA ASN A 60 4.66 -12.60 -5.20
C ASN A 60 4.07 -12.15 -3.85
N SER A 61 4.32 -12.91 -2.78
CA SER A 61 3.84 -12.59 -1.42
C SER A 61 4.34 -11.25 -0.88
N ASP A 62 5.47 -10.75 -1.38
CA ASP A 62 6.09 -9.49 -0.97
C ASP A 62 5.61 -8.30 -1.80
N GLY A 63 4.71 -8.54 -2.77
CA GLY A 63 4.20 -7.52 -3.69
C GLY A 63 5.15 -7.19 -4.84
N ASN A 64 6.14 -8.05 -5.14
CA ASN A 64 7.09 -7.90 -6.24
C ASN A 64 6.65 -8.66 -7.49
N ILE A 65 7.22 -8.32 -8.64
CA ILE A 65 6.89 -8.97 -9.92
C ILE A 65 7.74 -10.22 -10.10
N LYS A 66 7.07 -11.36 -10.26
CA LYS A 66 7.68 -12.64 -10.61
C LYS A 66 7.27 -13.02 -12.03
N TRP A 67 8.22 -13.03 -12.95
CA TRP A 67 8.00 -13.45 -14.34
C TRP A 67 7.85 -14.97 -14.44
N ILE A 68 6.77 -15.42 -15.07
CA ILE A 68 6.38 -16.85 -15.16
C ILE A 68 6.30 -17.29 -16.63
N GLY A 69 7.40 -17.18 -17.37
CA GLY A 69 7.44 -17.62 -18.76
C GLY A 69 8.61 -17.06 -19.55
N SER A 70 8.60 -17.33 -20.86
CA SER A 70 9.52 -16.74 -21.83
C SER A 70 9.07 -15.36 -22.31
N HIS A 71 7.78 -15.04 -22.19
CA HIS A 71 7.23 -13.74 -22.57
C HIS A 71 7.43 -12.74 -21.43
N LYS A 72 8.62 -12.14 -21.40
CA LYS A 72 9.04 -11.15 -20.41
C LYS A 72 9.98 -10.12 -21.07
N PRO A 73 10.17 -8.94 -20.47
CA PRO A 73 11.20 -8.00 -20.91
C PRO A 73 12.57 -8.67 -20.94
N ALA A 74 13.41 -8.28 -21.91
CA ALA A 74 14.79 -8.74 -21.97
C ALA A 74 15.58 -8.23 -20.76
N ASP A 75 16.65 -8.93 -20.40
CA ASP A 75 17.55 -8.51 -19.32
C ASP A 75 18.08 -7.09 -19.58
N ASN A 76 18.10 -6.24 -18.55
CA ASN A 76 18.39 -4.80 -18.60
C ASN A 76 17.43 -3.94 -19.45
N GLN A 77 16.39 -4.52 -20.07
CA GLN A 77 15.35 -3.72 -20.72
C GLN A 77 14.52 -3.01 -19.65
N VAL A 78 14.37 -1.70 -19.82
CA VAL A 78 13.49 -0.90 -18.95
C VAL A 78 12.04 -1.09 -19.40
N TYR A 79 11.17 -1.42 -18.45
CA TYR A 79 9.73 -1.48 -18.65
C TYR A 79 9.00 -0.52 -17.71
N SER A 80 7.81 -0.11 -18.12
CA SER A 80 6.87 0.69 -17.35
C SER A 80 5.90 -0.23 -16.61
N ILE A 81 5.67 0.03 -15.33
CA ILE A 81 4.62 -0.62 -14.55
C ILE A 81 3.72 0.42 -13.89
N TYR A 82 2.42 0.14 -13.91
CA TYR A 82 1.38 0.86 -13.18
C TYR A 82 0.76 -0.12 -12.19
N TYR A 83 0.79 0.21 -10.90
CA TYR A 83 0.30 -0.69 -9.86
C TYR A 83 -0.30 0.09 -8.70
N LYS A 84 -1.15 -0.57 -7.92
CA LYS A 84 -1.69 -0.05 -6.67
C LYS A 84 -0.88 -0.53 -5.50
N TYR A 85 -0.70 0.33 -4.51
CA TYR A 85 -0.07 -0.02 -3.25
C TYR A 85 -0.82 0.60 -2.07
N ARG A 86 -0.58 0.06 -0.87
CA ARG A 86 -1.12 0.60 0.39
C ARG A 86 -0.11 1.58 1.00
N PRO A 87 -0.38 2.90 0.98
CA PRO A 87 0.49 3.85 1.65
C PRO A 87 0.45 3.64 3.16
N VAL A 88 1.62 3.70 3.79
CA VAL A 88 1.72 3.70 5.25
C VAL A 88 1.68 5.13 5.75
N TYR A 89 0.87 5.37 6.78
CA TYR A 89 0.79 6.66 7.43
C TYR A 89 1.36 6.60 8.84
N ARG A 90 1.94 7.71 9.26
CA ARG A 90 2.38 7.92 10.63
C ARG A 90 1.43 8.87 11.32
N VAL A 91 0.97 8.47 12.50
CA VAL A 91 0.18 9.35 13.35
C VAL A 91 1.09 10.45 13.88
N THR A 92 0.80 11.70 13.53
CA THR A 92 1.55 12.86 14.02
C THR A 92 0.92 13.48 15.25
N LYS A 93 -0.42 13.49 15.31
CA LYS A 93 -1.15 14.13 16.40
C LYS A 93 -2.52 13.49 16.62
N ALA A 94 -2.89 13.29 17.87
CA ALA A 94 -4.29 13.07 18.27
C ALA A 94 -4.93 14.44 18.52
N VAL A 95 -6.02 14.77 17.82
CA VAL A 95 -6.67 16.08 17.98
C VAL A 95 -7.71 16.02 19.10
N HIS A 96 -8.45 14.91 19.18
CA HIS A 96 -9.60 14.77 20.07
C HIS A 96 -9.67 13.38 20.70
N ARG A 97 -8.66 13.05 21.51
CA ARG A 97 -8.68 11.81 22.28
C ARG A 97 -9.67 11.95 23.44
N ASP A 98 -10.39 10.86 23.75
CA ASP A 98 -11.22 10.74 24.95
C ASP A 98 -12.29 11.82 25.13
N ARG A 99 -12.96 12.18 24.02
CA ARG A 99 -14.18 12.99 24.08
C ARG A 99 -15.37 12.13 24.46
N PHE A 100 -16.11 12.58 25.48
CA PHE A 100 -17.35 11.95 25.91
C PHE A 100 -18.48 12.97 25.83
N SER A 101 -19.61 12.57 25.25
CA SER A 101 -20.87 13.31 25.37
C SER A 101 -21.74 12.63 26.41
N GLN A 102 -22.50 13.45 27.14
CA GLN A 102 -23.47 13.00 28.13
C GLN A 102 -24.87 13.40 27.66
N TYR A 103 -25.81 12.46 27.69
CA TYR A 103 -27.22 12.79 27.57
C TYR A 103 -27.99 12.19 28.74
N ASN A 104 -28.93 12.99 29.25
CA ASN A 104 -29.80 12.59 30.33
C ASN A 104 -31.00 11.84 29.75
N LEU A 105 -31.11 10.55 30.06
CA LEU A 105 -32.20 9.70 29.57
C LEU A 105 -33.50 9.85 30.39
N ARG A 106 -33.55 10.74 31.39
CA ARG A 106 -34.73 10.94 32.27
C ARG A 106 -36.04 11.26 31.53
N SER A 107 -36.02 11.58 30.23
CA SER A 107 -37.21 12.01 29.48
C SER A 107 -37.76 11.03 28.43
N LYS A 108 -37.11 9.91 28.09
CA LYS A 108 -37.69 9.00 27.06
C LYS A 108 -37.45 7.52 27.38
N ASN A 109 -38.54 6.75 27.38
CA ASN A 109 -38.60 5.29 27.46
C ASN A 109 -37.88 4.64 26.27
N ILE A 110 -36.56 4.77 26.20
CA ILE A 110 -35.72 4.17 25.17
C ILE A 110 -34.87 3.13 25.87
N SER A 111 -35.25 1.87 25.70
CA SER A 111 -34.49 0.68 26.10
C SER A 111 -33.17 0.66 25.35
N SER A 112 -32.16 1.33 25.90
CA SER A 112 -30.81 1.38 25.31
C SER A 112 -29.96 0.28 25.96
N PRO A 113 -29.23 -0.54 25.20
CA PRO A 113 -28.37 -1.61 25.74
C PRO A 113 -27.06 -1.08 26.36
N LYS A 114 -26.96 0.23 26.66
CA LYS A 114 -25.73 0.88 27.13
C LYS A 114 -25.80 1.13 28.64
N LYS A 115 -24.68 0.86 29.32
CA LYS A 115 -24.53 0.97 30.77
C LYS A 115 -24.76 2.42 31.23
N THR A 116 -25.89 2.66 31.86
CA THR A 116 -26.25 3.96 32.46
C THR A 116 -25.71 4.03 33.88
N ILE A 117 -25.09 5.14 34.26
CA ILE A 117 -24.70 5.43 35.66
C ILE A 117 -25.50 6.66 36.08
N ASP A 118 -26.30 6.55 37.15
CA ASP A 118 -27.15 7.63 37.69
C ASP A 118 -28.11 8.31 36.69
N GLY A 119 -28.57 7.60 35.66
CA GLY A 119 -29.46 8.13 34.62
C GLY A 119 -28.75 8.92 33.51
N VAL A 120 -27.42 8.99 33.55
CA VAL A 120 -26.58 9.60 32.52
C VAL A 120 -25.96 8.52 31.65
N THR A 121 -26.09 8.66 30.33
CA THR A 121 -25.37 7.81 29.38
C THR A 121 -24.16 8.55 28.84
N TYR A 122 -22.99 7.91 28.95
CA TYR A 122 -21.75 8.40 28.36
C TYR A 122 -21.55 7.76 27.00
N VAL A 123 -21.42 8.58 25.96
CA VAL A 123 -21.03 8.12 24.63
C VAL A 123 -19.67 8.67 24.29
N LYS A 124 -18.71 7.77 24.09
CA LYS A 124 -17.41 8.13 23.54
C LYS A 124 -17.62 8.59 22.10
N LEU A 125 -17.19 9.81 21.81
CA LEU A 125 -17.27 10.41 20.50
C LEU A 125 -16.13 9.91 19.61
N PRO A 126 -16.27 9.97 18.27
CA PRO A 126 -15.20 9.61 17.35
C PRO A 126 -13.91 10.38 17.65
N GLU A 127 -12.81 9.64 17.66
CA GLU A 127 -11.46 10.19 17.76
C GLU A 127 -11.00 10.69 16.40
N THR A 128 -10.20 11.76 16.39
CA THR A 128 -9.65 12.35 15.17
C THR A 128 -8.14 12.39 15.27
N TRP A 129 -7.50 11.90 14.21
CA TRP A 129 -6.05 11.76 14.12
C TRP A 129 -5.55 12.55 12.91
N VAL A 130 -4.44 13.28 13.10
CA VAL A 130 -3.68 13.83 11.99
C VAL A 130 -2.66 12.79 11.57
N LEU A 131 -2.72 12.43 10.29
CA LEU A 131 -1.85 11.46 9.67
C LEU A 131 -0.89 12.19 8.74
N LYS A 132 0.38 11.78 8.74
CA LYS A 132 1.37 12.17 7.74
C LYS A 132 1.71 10.93 6.92
N ARG A 133 1.69 11.05 5.60
CA ARG A 133 2.14 9.98 4.71
C ARG A 133 3.62 9.70 4.98
N ASP A 134 3.92 8.46 5.28
CA ASP A 134 5.30 8.00 5.42
C ASP A 134 5.71 7.47 4.05
N PHE A 135 6.58 8.20 3.36
CA PHE A 135 7.23 7.65 2.18
C PHE A 135 8.27 6.68 2.70
N LEU A 136 7.94 5.38 2.75
CA LEU A 136 8.88 4.31 3.09
C LEU A 136 10.08 4.41 2.12
N LEU A 137 11.11 5.14 2.55
CA LEU A 137 12.44 5.19 1.96
C LEU A 137 13.43 4.53 2.93
N GLU A 138 13.01 3.49 3.64
CA GLU A 138 13.96 2.62 4.33
C GLU A 138 14.41 1.55 3.35
N ARG A 139 15.29 1.95 2.42
CA ARG A 139 16.09 1.00 1.66
C ARG A 139 16.93 0.25 2.69
N ASN A 140 16.67 -1.03 2.90
CA ASN A 140 17.57 -1.88 3.68
C ASN A 140 18.95 -1.78 3.04
N LYS A 141 19.90 -1.10 3.70
CA LYS A 141 21.28 -0.93 3.22
C LYS A 141 22.07 -2.24 3.11
N ASN A 142 21.45 -3.38 3.41
CA ASN A 142 22.09 -4.69 3.50
C ASN A 142 21.90 -5.57 2.25
N GLU A 143 21.22 -5.09 1.19
CA GLU A 143 20.97 -5.87 -0.04
C GLU A 143 21.66 -5.28 -1.29
N GLN A 144 22.81 -4.63 -1.13
CA GLN A 144 23.75 -4.49 -2.24
C GLN A 144 24.78 -5.62 -2.12
N PRO A 145 24.82 -6.61 -3.05
CA PRO A 145 26.01 -7.42 -3.19
C PRO A 145 27.14 -6.49 -3.62
N ASP A 146 28.25 -6.57 -2.89
CA ASP A 146 29.48 -5.87 -3.23
C ASP A 146 29.88 -6.28 -4.66
N PRO A 147 30.04 -5.35 -5.61
CA PRO A 147 30.47 -5.70 -6.96
C PRO A 147 31.90 -6.26 -7.02
N ASN A 148 32.61 -6.35 -5.88
CA ASN A 148 33.95 -6.91 -5.77
C ASN A 148 34.10 -8.06 -4.74
N ALA A 149 33.02 -8.75 -4.34
CA ALA A 149 33.10 -9.95 -3.52
C ALA A 149 33.21 -11.25 -4.35
#